data_AF-A0A3N5P1E0-F1
#
_entry.id   AF-A0A3N5P1E0-F1
#
_cell.length_a   1.000
_cell.length_b   1.000
_cell.length_c   1.000
_cell.angle_alpha   90.00
_cell.angle_beta   90.00
_cell.angle_gamma   90.00
#
_symmetry.space_group_name_H-M   'P 1'
#
loop_
_entity.id
_entity.type
_entity.pdbx_description
1 polymer ?
#
loop_
_entity_poly.entity_id
_entity_poly.type
_entity_poly.pdbx_seq_one_letter_code
_entity_poly.pdbx_strand_id
1 'polypeptide(L)'
;MIDLRIEDDNQARAASLAEDYDHLGRQLARRGIDIEDLVRRAMAFRVAVPSWGVGAGGTRFARFPVPGEPRDVFEKLDDCEVVFKLTRVTPGISLHIPWDRPADSAALRAYAQARGLFIDSMNSNTFQDQPGQKASYKFGSLSHTDAAVRRQAIDHSLDCLDIGVRLGARSHTVWIGDGGNFPGQVH
;
A
#
# COMPACT_ATOMS: atom_id res chain seq x y z
N MET A 1 -15.23 -20.29 -3.97
CA MET A 1 -14.97 -20.39 -5.42
C MET A 1 -13.52 -20.14 -5.77
N ILE A 2 -12.87 -19.06 -5.28
CA ILE A 2 -11.46 -18.80 -5.57
C ILE A 2 -10.52 -19.89 -5.01
N ASP A 3 -10.77 -20.41 -3.80
CA ASP A 3 -9.89 -21.42 -3.19
C ASP A 3 -9.86 -22.74 -3.96
N LEU A 4 -11.02 -23.18 -4.51
CA LEU A 4 -11.08 -24.36 -5.39
C LEU A 4 -10.28 -24.13 -6.66
N ARG A 5 -10.37 -22.93 -7.24
CA ARG A 5 -9.60 -22.60 -8.44
C ARG A 5 -8.10 -22.58 -8.17
N ILE A 6 -7.68 -22.06 -7.02
CA ILE A 6 -6.27 -22.08 -6.58
C ILE A 6 -5.78 -23.53 -6.47
N GLU A 7 -6.58 -24.41 -5.86
CA GLU A 7 -6.21 -25.82 -5.72
C GLU A 7 -6.06 -26.51 -7.08
N ASP A 8 -7.03 -26.36 -7.98
CA ASP A 8 -6.97 -26.93 -9.33
C ASP A 8 -5.73 -26.43 -10.10
N ASP A 9 -5.44 -25.13 -10.03
CA ASP A 9 -4.28 -24.53 -10.70
C ASP A 9 -2.95 -24.97 -10.06
N ASN A 10 -2.90 -25.20 -8.75
CA ASN A 10 -1.73 -25.74 -8.05
C ASN A 10 -1.49 -27.20 -8.46
N GLN A 11 -2.52 -28.04 -8.44
CA GLN A 11 -2.42 -29.46 -8.80
C GLN A 11 -1.92 -29.63 -10.24
N ALA A 12 -2.44 -28.81 -11.17
CA ALA A 12 -2.04 -28.84 -12.57
C ALA A 12 -0.54 -28.52 -12.80
N ARG A 13 0.10 -27.80 -11.86
CA ARG A 13 1.50 -27.35 -11.96
C ARG A 13 2.45 -28.07 -10.99
N ALA A 14 1.92 -28.87 -10.07
CA ALA A 14 2.68 -29.48 -8.98
C ALA A 14 3.84 -30.37 -9.47
N ALA A 15 3.61 -31.18 -10.51
CA ALA A 15 4.64 -32.07 -11.04
C ALA A 15 5.83 -31.31 -11.63
N SER A 16 5.58 -30.28 -12.44
CA SER A 16 6.64 -29.45 -13.02
C SER A 16 7.38 -28.65 -11.95
N LEU A 17 6.65 -28.08 -10.97
CA LEU A 17 7.28 -27.37 -9.85
C LEU A 17 8.20 -28.28 -9.04
N ALA A 18 7.80 -29.52 -8.77
CA ALA A 18 8.62 -30.47 -8.03
C ALA A 18 9.93 -30.79 -8.77
N GLU A 19 9.86 -31.03 -10.08
CA GLU A 19 11.04 -31.29 -10.91
C GLU A 19 12.02 -30.10 -10.94
N ASP A 20 11.49 -28.89 -11.14
CA ASP A 20 12.29 -27.65 -11.18
C ASP A 20 12.92 -27.34 -9.82
N TYR A 21 12.16 -27.52 -8.73
CA TYR A 21 12.62 -27.30 -7.37
C TYR A 21 13.76 -28.27 -7.01
N ASP A 22 13.59 -29.55 -7.31
CA ASP A 22 14.61 -30.58 -7.11
C ASP A 22 15.88 -30.30 -7.94
N HIS A 23 15.71 -29.83 -9.18
CA HIS A 23 16.83 -29.42 -10.02
C HIS A 23 17.60 -28.26 -9.39
N LEU A 24 16.90 -27.20 -8.98
CA LEU A 24 17.51 -26.04 -8.32
C LEU A 24 18.19 -26.43 -7.01
N GLY A 25 17.57 -27.30 -6.21
CA GLY A 25 18.15 -27.84 -4.97
C GLY A 25 19.50 -28.51 -5.21
N ARG A 26 19.60 -29.37 -6.24
CA ARG A 26 20.87 -29.99 -6.64
C ARG A 26 21.92 -28.97 -7.10
N GLN A 27 21.53 -27.91 -7.81
CA GLN A 27 22.43 -26.84 -8.24
C GLN A 27 22.99 -26.05 -7.04
N LEU A 28 22.12 -25.69 -6.09
CA LEU A 28 22.48 -24.93 -4.90
C LEU A 28 23.34 -25.75 -3.93
N ALA A 29 23.03 -27.03 -3.76
CA ALA A 29 23.82 -27.94 -2.92
C ALA A 29 25.28 -28.03 -3.38
N ARG A 30 25.55 -28.06 -4.70
CA ARG A 30 26.92 -28.03 -5.24
C ARG A 30 27.69 -26.75 -4.91
N ARG A 31 26.97 -25.67 -4.55
CA ARG A 31 27.52 -24.38 -4.14
C ARG A 31 27.54 -24.21 -2.61
N GLY A 32 27.19 -25.27 -1.86
CA GLY A 32 27.11 -25.23 -0.40
C GLY A 32 25.92 -24.41 0.13
N ILE A 33 24.84 -24.27 -0.66
CA ILE A 33 23.65 -23.51 -0.29
C ILE A 33 22.48 -24.48 -0.08
N ASP A 34 21.81 -24.38 1.07
CA ASP A 34 20.59 -25.12 1.38
C ASP A 34 19.36 -24.40 0.82
N ILE A 35 18.62 -25.08 -0.07
CA ILE A 35 17.40 -24.53 -0.69
C ILE A 35 16.27 -24.33 0.33
N GLU A 36 16.17 -25.20 1.34
CA GLU A 36 15.12 -25.11 2.35
C GLU A 36 15.29 -23.86 3.22
N ASP A 37 16.53 -23.47 3.50
CA ASP A 37 16.83 -22.21 4.18
C ASP A 37 16.40 -20.99 3.35
N LEU A 38 16.63 -21.01 2.04
CA LEU A 38 16.19 -19.93 1.14
C LEU A 38 14.66 -19.85 1.09
N VAL A 39 13.97 -20.99 0.99
CA VAL A 39 12.50 -21.04 0.99
C VAL A 39 11.94 -20.49 2.29
N ARG A 40 12.48 -20.87 3.46
CA ARG A 40 12.04 -20.30 4.75
C ARG A 40 12.19 -18.78 4.80
N ARG A 41 13.30 -18.24 4.29
CA ARG A 41 13.51 -16.78 4.22
C ARG A 41 12.52 -16.11 3.26
N ALA A 42 12.27 -16.72 2.09
CA ALA A 42 11.28 -16.22 1.13
C ALA A 42 9.86 -16.25 1.71
N MET A 43 9.47 -17.34 2.38
CA MET A 43 8.18 -17.48 3.06
C MET A 43 7.99 -16.51 4.24
N ALA A 44 9.07 -16.01 4.84
CA ALA A 44 9.03 -15.02 5.89
C ALA A 44 9.01 -13.57 5.37
N PHE A 45 9.36 -13.33 4.10
CA PHE A 45 9.39 -12.01 3.50
C PHE A 45 7.99 -11.39 3.46
N ARG A 46 7.89 -10.10 3.83
CA ARG A 46 6.65 -9.35 3.80
C ARG A 46 6.88 -8.01 3.12
N VAL A 47 5.91 -7.58 2.33
CA VAL A 47 5.89 -6.25 1.68
C VAL A 47 4.47 -5.70 1.69
N ALA A 48 4.31 -4.43 2.05
CA ALA A 48 3.00 -3.81 2.11
C ALA A 48 2.47 -3.48 0.70
N VAL A 49 1.16 -3.62 0.49
CA VAL A 49 0.48 -3.21 -0.76
C VAL A 49 -0.10 -1.81 -0.59
N PRO A 50 0.12 -0.89 -1.53
CA PRO A 50 -0.51 0.42 -1.52
C PRO A 50 -1.98 0.33 -1.93
N SER A 51 -2.88 0.90 -1.12
CA SER A 51 -4.31 1.00 -1.44
C SER A 51 -4.58 1.75 -2.76
N TRP A 52 -3.72 2.69 -3.13
CA TRP A 52 -3.82 3.46 -4.37
C TRP A 52 -3.28 2.71 -5.60
N GLY A 53 -2.71 1.51 -5.41
CA GLY A 53 -2.18 0.68 -6.49
C GLY A 53 -3.15 -0.37 -7.04
N VAL A 54 -4.27 -0.63 -6.36
CA VAL A 54 -5.24 -1.66 -6.80
C VAL A 54 -6.25 -1.15 -7.83
N GLY A 55 -6.48 0.16 -7.91
CA GLY A 55 -7.24 0.78 -9.00
C GLY A 55 -6.35 1.17 -10.19
N ALA A 56 -6.92 1.33 -11.40
CA ALA A 56 -6.12 1.77 -12.53
C ALA A 56 -5.58 3.18 -12.30
N GLY A 57 -4.26 3.30 -12.39
CA GLY A 57 -3.54 4.56 -12.34
C GLY A 57 -3.76 5.43 -13.57
N GLY A 58 -3.06 6.54 -13.62
CA GLY A 58 -3.10 7.46 -14.75
C GLY A 58 -1.82 8.25 -14.87
N THR A 59 -1.74 9.02 -15.95
CA THR A 59 -0.66 9.99 -16.16
C THR A 59 -1.27 11.40 -16.17
N ARG A 60 -0.41 12.43 -16.26
CA ARG A 60 -0.86 13.79 -16.52
C ARG A 60 -1.61 13.96 -17.85
N PHE A 61 -1.56 12.99 -18.76
CA PHE A 61 -2.19 13.05 -20.07
C PHE A 61 -3.56 12.36 -20.11
N ALA A 62 -3.67 11.18 -19.50
CA ALA A 62 -4.90 10.38 -19.55
C ALA A 62 -4.96 9.35 -18.43
N ARG A 63 -6.19 8.93 -18.13
CA ARG A 63 -6.55 7.79 -17.29
C ARG A 63 -7.60 6.95 -18.02
N PHE A 64 -7.37 5.65 -18.10
CA PHE A 64 -8.26 4.70 -18.77
C PHE A 64 -8.77 3.68 -17.76
N PRO A 65 -9.95 3.90 -17.16
CA PRO A 65 -10.47 3.00 -16.14
C PRO A 65 -10.82 1.63 -16.73
N VAL A 66 -10.74 0.59 -15.89
CA VAL A 66 -11.14 -0.77 -16.25
C VAL A 66 -12.45 -1.17 -15.55
N PRO A 67 -13.22 -2.13 -16.09
CA PRO A 67 -14.39 -2.67 -15.39
C PRO A 67 -13.99 -3.27 -14.04
N GLY A 68 -14.79 -2.99 -13.00
CA GLY A 68 -14.60 -3.57 -11.67
C GLY A 68 -13.62 -2.81 -10.77
N GLU A 69 -13.30 -1.55 -11.06
CA GLU A 69 -12.45 -0.76 -10.17
C GLU A 69 -13.03 -0.55 -8.77
N PRO A 70 -12.19 -0.63 -7.73
CA PRO A 70 -12.63 -0.41 -6.36
C PRO A 70 -12.97 1.07 -6.12
N ARG A 71 -14.13 1.31 -5.53
CA ARG A 71 -14.74 2.64 -5.36
C ARG A 71 -14.42 3.28 -4.03
N ASP A 72 -14.11 2.47 -3.03
CA ASP A 72 -13.80 2.91 -1.67
C ASP A 72 -12.68 2.06 -1.05
N VAL A 73 -12.30 2.41 0.18
CA VAL A 73 -11.24 1.70 0.91
C VAL A 73 -11.60 0.25 1.24
N PHE A 74 -12.88 -0.10 1.38
CA PHE A 74 -13.29 -1.47 1.67
C PHE A 74 -13.13 -2.36 0.44
N GLU A 75 -13.56 -1.88 -0.74
CA GLU A 75 -13.34 -2.58 -2.01
C GLU A 75 -11.86 -2.70 -2.34
N LYS A 76 -11.06 -1.67 -2.05
CA LYS A 76 -9.59 -1.76 -2.16
C LYS A 76 -9.02 -2.87 -1.28
N LEU A 77 -9.56 -3.07 -0.07
CA LEU A 77 -9.14 -4.15 0.82
C LEU A 77 -9.59 -5.53 0.33
N ASP A 78 -10.75 -5.66 -0.32
CA ASP A 78 -11.15 -6.90 -1.01
C ASP A 78 -10.14 -7.27 -2.10
N ASP A 79 -9.74 -6.31 -2.93
CA ASP A 79 -8.72 -6.54 -3.97
C ASP A 79 -7.35 -6.89 -3.37
N CYS A 80 -6.95 -6.20 -2.30
CA CYS A 80 -5.72 -6.51 -1.59
C CYS A 80 -5.73 -7.92 -0.97
N GLU A 81 -6.89 -8.41 -0.52
CA GLU A 81 -7.03 -9.77 0.00
C GLU A 81 -6.72 -10.80 -1.10
N VAL A 82 -7.18 -10.57 -2.33
CA VAL A 82 -6.88 -11.46 -3.46
C VAL A 82 -5.37 -11.51 -3.72
N VAL A 83 -4.69 -10.36 -3.71
CA VAL A 83 -3.22 -10.28 -3.83
C VAL A 83 -2.56 -11.08 -2.71
N PHE A 84 -3.02 -10.94 -1.46
CA PHE A 84 -2.45 -11.67 -0.33
C PHE A 84 -2.73 -13.18 -0.40
N LYS A 85 -3.92 -13.61 -0.82
CA LYS A 85 -4.27 -15.03 -0.98
C LYS A 85 -3.38 -15.73 -2.00
N LEU A 86 -3.04 -15.05 -3.10
CA LEU A 86 -2.22 -15.62 -4.17
C LEU A 86 -0.71 -15.53 -3.90
N THR A 87 -0.24 -14.43 -3.31
CA THR A 87 1.20 -14.18 -3.14
C THR A 87 1.72 -14.55 -1.75
N ARG A 88 0.87 -14.57 -0.73
CA ARG A 88 1.16 -14.87 0.68
C ARG A 88 2.21 -13.96 1.36
N VAL A 89 2.66 -12.90 0.70
CA VAL A 89 3.70 -11.98 1.21
C VAL A 89 3.19 -10.57 1.48
N THR A 90 1.92 -10.28 1.20
CA THR A 90 1.33 -8.92 1.28
C THR A 90 0.23 -8.71 2.33
N PRO A 91 0.37 -9.14 3.60
CA PRO A 91 -0.68 -8.94 4.60
C PRO A 91 -0.81 -7.48 5.08
N GLY A 92 0.22 -6.65 4.87
CA GLY A 92 0.22 -5.24 5.28
C GLY A 92 -0.31 -4.33 4.18
N ILE A 93 -1.16 -3.37 4.54
CA ILE A 93 -1.75 -2.40 3.60
C ILE A 93 -1.31 -0.99 3.96
N SER A 94 -0.83 -0.25 2.98
CA SER A 94 -0.46 1.16 3.12
C SER A 94 -1.65 2.03 2.69
N LEU A 95 -2.14 2.88 3.60
CA LEU A 95 -3.29 3.77 3.34
C LEU A 95 -2.85 5.21 3.09
N HIS A 96 -3.62 5.94 2.28
CA HIS A 96 -3.35 7.33 1.94
C HIS A 96 -4.52 8.23 2.32
N ILE A 97 -4.28 9.22 3.17
CA ILE A 97 -5.32 10.12 3.67
C ILE A 97 -5.22 11.46 2.93
N PRO A 98 -6.35 12.00 2.38
CA PRO A 98 -7.73 11.60 2.66
C PRO A 98 -8.37 10.59 1.68
N TRP A 99 -7.66 10.09 0.67
CA TRP A 99 -8.25 9.18 -0.33
C TRP A 99 -8.91 7.94 0.26
N ASP A 100 -8.36 7.42 1.36
CA ASP A 100 -8.83 6.23 2.06
C ASP A 100 -9.40 6.54 3.44
N ARG A 101 -9.80 7.79 3.71
CA ARG A 101 -10.35 8.15 5.03
C ARG A 101 -11.57 7.29 5.35
N PRO A 102 -11.52 6.46 6.41
CA PRO A 102 -12.70 5.72 6.83
C PRO A 102 -13.68 6.64 7.56
N ALA A 103 -14.97 6.39 7.39
CA ALA A 103 -15.99 6.98 8.26
C ALA A 103 -15.89 6.43 9.70
N ASP A 104 -15.49 5.17 9.84
CA ASP A 104 -15.24 4.50 11.11
C ASP A 104 -13.96 3.66 11.02
N SER A 105 -12.92 4.07 11.77
CA SER A 105 -11.64 3.36 11.83
C SER A 105 -11.77 1.97 12.47
N ALA A 106 -12.67 1.77 13.43
CA ALA A 106 -12.87 0.48 14.07
C ALA A 106 -13.48 -0.53 13.09
N ALA A 107 -14.48 -0.10 12.32
CA ALA A 107 -15.07 -0.91 11.26
C ALA A 107 -14.03 -1.28 10.19
N LEU A 108 -13.23 -0.32 9.72
CA LEU A 108 -12.18 -0.59 8.72
C LEU A 108 -11.14 -1.59 9.24
N ARG A 109 -10.70 -1.43 10.49
CA ARG A 109 -9.75 -2.35 11.13
C ARG A 109 -10.31 -3.77 11.23
N ALA A 110 -11.53 -3.92 11.72
CA ALA A 110 -12.19 -5.22 11.83
C ALA A 110 -12.33 -5.89 10.45
N TYR A 111 -12.68 -5.09 9.44
CA TYR A 111 -12.83 -5.57 8.06
C TYR A 111 -11.51 -6.08 7.45
N ALA A 112 -10.40 -5.37 7.68
CA ALA A 112 -9.07 -5.83 7.29
C ALA A 112 -8.67 -7.12 8.02
N GLN A 113 -8.88 -7.19 9.34
CA GLN A 113 -8.52 -8.35 10.15
C GLN A 113 -9.27 -9.62 9.73
N ALA A 114 -10.55 -9.51 9.39
CA ALA A 114 -11.35 -10.63 8.89
C ALA A 114 -10.78 -11.27 7.60
N ARG A 115 -9.96 -10.53 6.87
CA ARG A 115 -9.30 -10.93 5.61
C ARG A 115 -7.83 -11.34 5.80
N GLY A 116 -7.36 -11.39 7.04
CA GLY A 116 -5.94 -11.65 7.35
C GLY A 116 -5.02 -10.48 6.97
N LEU A 117 -5.58 -9.28 6.78
CA LEU A 117 -4.84 -8.06 6.46
C LEU A 117 -4.69 -7.19 7.72
N PHE A 118 -3.67 -6.32 7.72
CA PHE A 118 -3.52 -5.25 8.70
C PHE A 118 -3.07 -3.95 8.04
N ILE A 119 -3.32 -2.82 8.69
CA ILE A 119 -2.83 -1.53 8.21
C ILE A 119 -1.38 -1.36 8.67
N ASP A 120 -0.47 -1.23 7.72
CA ASP A 120 0.97 -1.15 7.95
C ASP A 120 1.41 0.30 8.21
N SER A 121 1.12 1.16 7.24
CA SER A 121 1.61 2.54 7.17
C SER A 121 0.51 3.52 6.77
N MET A 122 0.58 4.72 7.34
CA MET A 122 -0.26 5.87 6.98
C MET A 122 0.53 6.85 6.11
N ASN A 123 -0.06 7.37 5.04
CA ASN A 123 0.54 8.36 4.15
C ASN A 123 -0.29 9.64 4.14
N SER A 124 0.32 10.78 4.50
CA SER A 124 -0.35 12.08 4.47
C SER A 124 -0.31 12.70 3.08
N ASN A 125 -1.45 13.13 2.56
CA ASN A 125 -1.51 13.96 1.35
C ASN A 125 -1.48 15.46 1.68
N THR A 126 -0.33 16.09 1.48
CA THR A 126 -0.22 17.56 1.46
C THR A 126 0.39 18.07 0.15
N PHE A 127 0.26 17.30 -0.92
CA PHE A 127 0.68 17.64 -2.28
C PHE A 127 -0.51 17.92 -3.20
N GLN A 128 -1.73 17.82 -2.68
CA GLN A 128 -2.99 18.04 -3.37
C GLN A 128 -3.96 18.79 -2.46
N ASP A 129 -4.61 19.82 -3.00
CA ASP A 129 -5.69 20.53 -2.30
C ASP A 129 -6.96 19.68 -2.20
N GLN A 130 -7.62 19.75 -1.04
CA GLN A 130 -8.85 19.03 -0.77
C GLN A 130 -10.07 19.96 -0.84
N PRO A 131 -11.28 19.44 -1.15
CA PRO A 131 -12.51 20.21 -1.07
C PRO A 131 -12.70 20.85 0.31
N GLY A 132 -12.93 22.17 0.35
CA GLY A 132 -13.13 22.92 1.60
C GLY A 132 -11.85 23.24 2.38
N GLN A 133 -10.67 22.92 1.85
CA GLN A 133 -9.39 23.29 2.47
C GLN A 133 -9.22 24.82 2.53
N LYS A 134 -8.72 25.34 3.66
CA LYS A 134 -8.63 26.80 3.91
C LYS A 134 -7.50 27.46 3.11
N ALA A 135 -6.35 26.81 3.05
CA ALA A 135 -5.18 27.33 2.36
C ALA A 135 -4.62 26.30 1.38
N SER A 136 -4.25 26.73 0.17
CA SER A 136 -3.71 25.86 -0.88
C SER A 136 -2.27 25.41 -0.59
N TYR A 137 -1.90 24.21 -1.04
CA TYR A 137 -0.55 23.65 -1.04
C TYR A 137 0.22 23.91 -2.35
N LYS A 138 -0.30 24.76 -3.25
CA LYS A 138 0.31 25.06 -4.55
C LYS A 138 1.80 25.46 -4.49
N PHE A 139 2.22 26.16 -3.45
CA PHE A 139 3.59 26.63 -3.25
C PHE A 139 4.32 25.89 -2.10
N GLY A 140 3.85 24.70 -1.75
CA GLY A 140 4.38 23.88 -0.67
C GLY A 140 3.38 23.71 0.48
N SER A 141 3.77 22.87 1.43
CA SER A 141 2.97 22.44 2.57
C SER A 141 3.75 22.63 3.88
N LEU A 142 4.51 21.63 4.31
CA LEU A 142 5.30 21.66 5.54
C LEU A 142 6.45 22.68 5.49
N SER A 143 6.94 23.02 4.29
CA SER A 143 7.97 24.03 4.07
C SER A 143 7.44 25.34 3.47
N HIS A 144 6.11 25.51 3.40
CA HIS A 144 5.50 26.73 2.89
C HIS A 144 5.91 27.97 3.71
N THR A 145 6.06 29.14 3.07
CA THR A 145 6.49 30.39 3.74
C THR A 145 5.45 30.93 4.73
N ASP A 146 4.17 30.83 4.38
CA ASP A 146 3.04 31.13 5.28
C ASP A 146 2.92 30.09 6.42
N ALA A 147 2.95 30.58 7.67
CA ALA A 147 2.80 29.77 8.87
C ALA A 147 1.42 29.09 8.99
N ALA A 148 0.35 29.71 8.46
CA ALA A 148 -0.98 29.13 8.48
C ALA A 148 -1.07 27.88 7.58
N VAL A 149 -0.39 27.89 6.43
CA VAL A 149 -0.31 26.72 5.53
C VAL A 149 0.48 25.58 6.20
N ARG A 150 1.63 25.90 6.81
CA ARG A 150 2.41 24.90 7.56
C ARG A 150 1.61 24.29 8.70
N ARG A 151 0.87 25.12 9.45
CA ARG A 151 0.01 24.65 10.53
C ARG A 151 -1.06 23.70 10.01
N GLN A 152 -1.75 24.05 8.92
CA GLN A 152 -2.74 23.17 8.30
C GLN A 152 -2.15 21.82 7.86
N ALA A 153 -0.95 21.81 7.28
CA ALA A 153 -0.25 20.59 6.88
C ALA A 153 0.15 19.72 8.09
N ILE A 154 0.65 20.34 9.17
CA ILE A 154 0.95 19.66 10.44
C ILE A 154 -0.32 19.06 11.04
N ASP A 155 -1.41 19.82 11.10
CA ASP A 155 -2.68 19.36 11.67
C ASP A 155 -3.23 18.16 10.87
N HIS A 156 -3.07 18.15 9.54
CA HIS A 156 -3.41 17.01 8.69
C HIS A 156 -2.56 15.78 8.97
N SER A 157 -1.24 15.92 9.14
CA SER A 157 -0.36 14.82 9.52
C SER A 157 -0.70 14.25 10.91
N LEU A 158 -1.08 15.10 11.87
CA LEU A 158 -1.54 14.66 13.19
C LEU A 158 -2.85 13.87 13.10
N ASP A 159 -3.81 14.30 12.28
CA ASP A 159 -5.05 13.56 12.04
C ASP A 159 -4.77 12.19 11.34
N CYS A 160 -3.80 12.13 10.42
CA CYS A 160 -3.35 10.86 9.83
C CYS A 160 -2.77 9.91 10.90
N LEU A 161 -1.98 10.44 11.85
CA LEU A 161 -1.45 9.68 12.98
C LEU A 161 -2.55 9.16 13.89
N ASP A 162 -3.54 9.99 14.23
CA ASP A 162 -4.68 9.61 15.07
C ASP A 162 -5.51 8.49 14.43
N ILE A 163 -5.78 8.58 13.13
CA ILE A 163 -6.42 7.50 12.37
C ILE A 163 -5.55 6.25 12.39
N GLY A 164 -4.25 6.41 12.14
CA GLY A 164 -3.27 5.32 12.14
C GLY A 164 -3.25 4.54 13.45
N VAL A 165 -3.23 5.25 14.59
CA VAL A 165 -3.28 4.63 15.93
C VAL A 165 -4.54 3.78 16.11
N ARG A 166 -5.70 4.29 15.68
CA ARG A 166 -6.97 3.54 15.76
C ARG A 166 -6.96 2.29 14.88
N LEU A 167 -6.37 2.39 13.69
CA LEU A 167 -6.21 1.29 12.74
C LEU A 167 -5.12 0.28 13.13
N GLY A 168 -4.21 0.66 14.03
CA GLY A 168 -3.06 -0.15 14.43
C GLY A 168 -1.84 -0.03 13.51
N ALA A 169 -1.77 1.03 12.69
CA ALA A 169 -0.62 1.33 11.85
C ALA A 169 0.62 1.59 12.72
N ARG A 170 1.80 1.19 12.22
CA ARG A 170 3.07 1.30 12.96
C ARG A 170 3.98 2.41 12.47
N SER A 171 3.66 2.99 11.33
CA SER A 171 4.47 4.03 10.71
C SER A 171 3.60 5.09 10.05
N HIS A 172 4.19 6.28 9.95
CA HIS A 172 3.64 7.39 9.19
C HIS A 172 4.70 7.87 8.20
N THR A 173 4.38 7.77 6.91
CA THR A 173 5.24 8.21 5.82
C THR A 173 4.79 9.58 5.37
N VAL A 174 5.74 10.51 5.33
CA VAL A 174 5.52 11.88 4.85
C VAL A 174 6.29 12.06 3.55
N TRP A 175 5.55 12.14 2.45
CA TRP A 175 6.07 12.58 1.17
C TRP A 175 5.33 13.85 0.75
N ILE A 176 6.08 14.86 0.32
CA ILE A 176 5.57 16.18 -0.05
C ILE A 176 6.16 16.61 -1.39
N GLY A 177 5.41 17.42 -2.13
CA GLY A 177 5.83 18.00 -3.40
C GLY A 177 6.51 19.37 -3.26
N ASP A 178 6.87 19.76 -2.04
CA ASP A 178 7.42 21.08 -1.73
C ASP A 178 8.73 21.35 -2.48
N GLY A 179 8.83 22.52 -3.11
CA GLY A 179 10.03 22.94 -3.84
C GLY A 179 9.80 24.19 -4.68
N GLY A 180 10.81 24.54 -5.48
CA GLY A 180 10.77 25.63 -6.46
C GLY A 180 10.98 25.11 -7.86
N ASN A 181 10.27 25.68 -8.82
CA ASN A 181 10.43 25.36 -10.24
C ASN A 181 11.36 26.37 -10.96
N PHE A 182 11.72 27.47 -10.29
CA PHE A 182 12.60 28.51 -10.83
C PHE A 182 13.72 28.87 -9.84
N PRO A 183 14.92 29.22 -10.33
CA PRO A 183 15.98 29.77 -9.48
C PRO A 183 15.48 31.01 -8.70
N GLY A 184 15.77 31.05 -7.41
CA GLY A 184 15.37 32.16 -6.52
C GLY A 184 13.91 32.11 -6.02
N GLN A 185 13.12 31.11 -6.40
CA GLN A 185 11.71 31.02 -5.98
C GLN A 185 11.53 30.63 -4.51
N VAL A 186 12.40 29.78 -3.96
CA VAL A 186 12.35 29.33 -2.56
C VAL A 186 13.40 30.10 -1.76
N HIS A 187 12.99 30.65 -0.61
CA HIS A 187 13.84 31.40 0.32
C HIS A 187 13.36 31.22 1.76
#